data_AF-A0A3D6DU64-F1
#
_entry.id   AF-A0A3D6DU64-F1
#
_cell.length_a   1.000
_cell.length_b   1.000
_cell.length_c   1.000
_cell.angle_alpha   90.00
_cell.angle_beta   90.00
_cell.angle_gamma   90.00
#
_symmetry.space_group_name_H-M   'P 1'
#
loop_
_entity.id
_entity.type
_entity.pdbx_description
1 polymer ?
#
loop_
_entity_poly.entity_id
_entity_poly.type
_entity_poly.pdbx_seq_one_letter_code
_entity_poly.pdbx_strand_id
1 'polypeptide(L)' 'MATGKTAILSLRIEPGLKEALRAAAEQEHRSIANMVEVMIREYCGRNSVVLPEQPAPVSSNQSRLANETKSPRTKKDA' A
#
# COMPACT_ATOMS: atom_id res chain seq x y z
N MET A 1 8.82 -6.99 0.43
CA MET A 1 8.69 -5.80 1.30
C MET A 1 8.92 -4.58 0.43
N ALA A 2 7.87 -3.84 0.09
CA ALA A 2 7.96 -2.71 -0.83
C ALA A 2 8.88 -1.63 -0.26
N THR A 3 9.97 -1.35 -0.95
CA THR A 3 10.93 -0.29 -0.62
C THR A 3 10.33 1.07 -0.99
N GLY A 4 9.32 1.51 -0.24
CA GLY A 4 8.74 2.84 -0.40
C GLY A 4 9.73 3.88 0.10
N LYS A 5 10.19 4.76 -0.78
CA LYS A 5 11.09 5.87 -0.43
C LYS A 5 10.34 6.84 0.49
N THR A 6 10.60 6.79 1.79
CA THR A 6 10.06 7.75 2.76
C THR A 6 10.70 9.12 2.54
N ALA A 7 9.89 10.19 2.54
CA ALA A 7 10.37 11.57 2.52
C ALA A 7 10.14 12.22 3.89
N ILE A 8 11.02 13.14 4.29
CA ILE A 8 10.88 13.88 5.55
C ILE A 8 9.91 15.04 5.37
N LEU A 9 8.92 15.14 6.27
CA LEU A 9 8.00 16.28 6.37
C LEU A 9 8.37 17.12 7.61
N SER A 10 8.79 18.37 7.41
CA SER A 10 9.03 19.33 8.48
C SER A 10 7.83 20.25 8.64
N LEU A 11 7.23 20.28 9.84
CA LEU A 11 6.03 21.05 10.14
C LEU A 11 6.30 22.01 11.30
N ARG A 12 5.88 23.27 11.15
CA ARG A 12 5.82 24.25 12.26
C ARG A 12 4.35 24.42 12.65
N ILE A 13 4.04 24.09 13.90
CA ILE A 13 2.70 24.21 14.48
C ILE A 13 2.79 24.81 15.88
N GLU A 14 1.69 25.38 16.32
CA GLU A 14 1.53 25.86 17.69
C GLU A 14 1.76 24.73 18.70
N PRO A 15 2.36 25.02 19.86
CA PRO A 15 2.70 24.01 20.86
C PRO A 15 1.46 23.26 21.37
N GLY A 16 0.32 23.94 21.56
CA GLY A 16 -0.93 23.29 21.97
C GLY A 16 -1.44 22.27 20.95
N LEU A 17 -1.27 22.55 19.66
CA LEU A 17 -1.66 21.62 18.59
C LEU A 17 -0.76 20.38 18.55
N LYS A 18 0.55 20.56 18.81
CA LYS A 18 1.49 19.45 18.93
C LYS A 18 1.11 18.50 20.06
N GLU A 19 0.71 19.02 21.21
CA GLU A 19 0.31 18.19 22.36
C GLU A 19 -1.01 17.45 22.08
N ALA A 20 -1.98 18.11 21.43
CA ALA A 20 -3.21 17.46 21.00
C ALA A 20 -2.93 16.32 19.98
N LEU A 21 -2.04 16.56 19.02
CA LEU A 21 -1.62 15.54 18.05
C LEU A 21 -0.92 14.36 18.72
N ARG A 22 -0.07 14.62 19.72
CA ARG A 22 0.58 13.58 20.53
C ARG A 22 -0.46 12.74 21.26
N ALA A 23 -1.39 13.38 21.97
CA ALA A 23 -2.43 12.69 22.72
C ALA A 23 -3.30 11.80 21.80
N ALA A 24 -3.67 12.29 20.61
CA ALA A 24 -4.41 11.51 19.63
C ALA A 24 -3.61 10.30 19.13
N ALA A 25 -2.33 10.49 18.82
CA ALA A 25 -1.45 9.39 18.41
C ALA A 25 -1.28 8.32 19.50
N GLU A 26 -1.16 8.74 20.76
CA GLU A 26 -1.07 7.84 21.93
C GLU A 26 -2.37 7.05 22.15
N GLN A 27 -3.53 7.68 22.00
CA GLN A 27 -4.84 7.01 22.10
C GLN A 27 -5.01 5.91 21.05
N GLU A 28 -4.49 6.11 19.84
CA GLU A 28 -4.54 5.11 18.78
C GLU A 28 -3.37 4.12 18.79
N HIS A 29 -2.45 4.24 19.76
CA HIS A 29 -1.22 3.45 19.84
C HIS A 29 -0.37 3.51 18.56
N ARG A 30 -0.32 4.68 17.91
CA ARG A 30 0.46 4.92 16.69
C ARG A 30 1.50 6.02 16.92
N SER A 31 2.54 6.05 16.10
CA SER A 31 3.49 7.17 16.11
C SER A 31 2.83 8.44 15.58
N ILE A 32 3.33 9.61 16.00
CA ILE A 32 2.87 10.92 15.50
C ILE A 32 2.96 10.99 13.97
N ALA A 33 4.02 10.44 13.37
CA ALA A 33 4.18 10.40 11.92
C ALA A 33 3.05 9.61 11.24
N ASN A 34 2.70 8.44 11.79
CA ASN A 34 1.64 7.61 11.25
C ASN A 34 0.25 8.25 11.47
N MET A 35 0.05 8.96 12.59
CA MET A 35 -1.17 9.73 12.84
C MET A 35 -1.34 10.83 11.78
N VAL A 36 -0.27 11.58 11.49
CA VAL A 36 -0.28 12.60 10.43
C VAL A 36 -0.58 11.98 9.07
N GLU A 37 -0.02 10.81 8.76
CA GLU A 37 -0.32 10.10 7.51
C GLU A 37 -1.80 9.72 7.37
N VAL A 38 -2.41 9.19 8.43
CA VAL A 38 -3.85 8.87 8.45
C VAL A 38 -4.69 10.12 8.23
N MET A 39 -4.38 11.23 8.94
CA MET A 39 -5.09 12.49 8.77
C MET A 39 -4.98 13.05 7.34
N ILE A 40 -3.80 12.94 6.71
CA ILE A 40 -3.60 13.37 5.32
C ILE A 40 -4.44 12.51 4.36
N ARG A 41 -4.39 11.17 4.52
CA ARG A 41 -5.16 10.24 3.66
C ARG A 41 -6.66 10.49 3.78
N GLU A 42 -7.17 10.66 5.00
CA GLU A 42 -8.59 10.99 5.26
C GLU A 42 -8.99 12.32 4.61
N TYR A 43 -8.18 13.35 4.77
CA TYR A 43 -8.44 14.65 4.13
C TYR A 43 -8.48 14.54 2.61
N CYS A 44 -7.51 13.86 2.00
CA CYS A 44 -7.47 13.65 0.55
C CYS A 44 -8.65 12.85 0.03
N GLY A 45 -9.07 11.79 0.76
CA GLY A 45 -10.25 11.01 0.43
C GLY A 45 -11.54 11.83 0.44
N ARG A 46 -11.68 12.74 1.41
CA ARG A 46 -12.85 13.64 1.51
C ARG A 46 -12.85 14.75 0.48
N ASN A 47 -11.67 15.26 0.10
CA ASN A 47 -11.53 16.42 -0.78
C ASN A 47 -11.19 16.06 -2.24
N SER A 48 -11.26 14.78 -2.61
CA SER A 48 -10.94 14.27 -3.96
C SER A 48 -9.55 14.68 -4.47
N VAL A 49 -8.58 14.82 -3.56
CA VAL A 49 -7.18 15.05 -3.93
C VAL A 49 -6.56 13.69 -4.24
N VAL A 50 -6.18 13.47 -5.50
CA VAL A 50 -5.56 12.20 -5.93
C VAL A 50 -4.15 12.11 -5.36
N LEU A 51 -3.95 11.26 -4.36
CA LEU A 51 -2.60 10.82 -3.97
C LEU A 51 -2.11 9.85 -5.04
N PRO A 52 -0.95 10.08 -5.69
CA PRO A 52 -0.35 9.08 -6.56
C PRO A 52 0.03 7.87 -5.69
N GLU A 53 -0.77 6.82 -5.76
CA GLU A 53 -0.46 5.54 -5.13
C GLU A 53 0.85 5.04 -5.72
N GLN A 54 1.86 4.77 -4.89
CA GLN A 54 3.09 4.16 -5.38
C GLN A 54 2.70 2.84 -6.08
N PRO A 55 3.17 2.59 -7.31
CA PRO A 55 2.81 1.39 -8.03
C PRO A 55 3.18 0.19 -7.16
N ALA A 56 2.16 -0.56 -6.72
CA ALA A 56 2.37 -1.79 -5.97
C ALA A 56 3.35 -2.67 -6.78
N PRO A 57 4.34 -3.31 -6.13
CA PRO A 57 5.17 -4.27 -6.82
C PRO A 57 4.25 -5.39 -7.30
N VAL A 58 4.09 -5.48 -8.62
CA VAL A 58 3.43 -6.59 -9.30
C VAL A 58 4.18 -7.87 -8.95
N SER A 59 3.74 -8.55 -7.88
CA SER A 59 4.11 -9.94 -7.65
C SER A 59 3.40 -10.76 -8.73
N SER A 60 4.09 -10.93 -9.85
CA SER A 60 3.76 -11.88 -10.90
C SER A 60 3.86 -13.31 -10.36
N ASN A 61 2.88 -13.70 -9.55
CA ASN A 61 2.57 -15.12 -9.32
C ASN A 61 1.77 -15.61 -10.53
N GLN A 62 2.46 -15.78 -11.67
CA GLN A 62 1.97 -16.65 -12.73
C GLN A 62 2.15 -18.08 -12.24
N SER A 63 1.18 -18.47 -11.42
CA SER A 63 0.93 -19.84 -11.00
C SER A 63 0.73 -20.68 -12.25
N ARG A 64 1.49 -21.78 -12.29
CA ARG A 64 1.43 -22.85 -13.29
C ARG A 64 -0.03 -23.29 -13.46
N LEU A 65 -0.65 -22.92 -14.57
CA LEU A 65 -1.89 -23.55 -15.00
C LEU A 65 -1.57 -24.52 -16.13
N ALA A 66 -1.58 -25.80 -15.74
CA ALA A 66 -1.95 -26.97 -16.52
C ALA A 66 -1.66 -26.96 -18.02
N ASN A 67 -0.67 -27.76 -18.42
CA ASN A 67 -0.68 -28.38 -19.74
C ASN A 67 -0.47 -29.89 -19.62
N GLU A 68 -1.35 -30.53 -18.84
CA GLU A 68 -1.79 -31.89 -19.17
C GLU A 68 -3.04 -31.73 -20.02
N THR A 69 -2.99 -32.13 -21.29
CA THR A 69 -3.87 -33.16 -21.89
C THR A 69 -3.67 -33.15 -23.41
N LYS A 70 -3.08 -34.23 -23.95
CA LYS A 70 -3.59 -35.04 -25.08
C LYS A 70 -2.44 -35.70 -25.85
N SER A 71 -2.17 -36.92 -25.40
CA SER A 71 -1.68 -38.03 -26.22
C SER A 71 -2.49 -38.17 -27.52
N PRO A 72 -1.86 -38.30 -28.71
CA PRO A 72 -2.50 -38.86 -29.88
C PRO A 72 -2.06 -40.32 -30.10
N ARG A 73 -3.03 -41.19 -29.82
CA ARG A 73 -3.34 -42.51 -30.41
C ARG A 73 -2.30 -43.14 -31.34
N THR A 74 -1.91 -44.34 -30.94
CA THR A 74 -1.47 -45.45 -31.79
C THR A 74 -2.46 -45.73 -32.94
N LYS A 75 -1.88 -46.19 -34.05
CA LYS A 75 -2.47 -47.05 -35.11
C LYS A 75 -3.01 -46.34 -36.37
N LYS A 76 -2.22 -46.39 -37.47
CA LYS A 76 -2.73 -46.72 -38.80
C LYS A 76 -1.62 -47.21 -39.75
N ASP A 77 -1.65 -48.52 -39.95
CA ASP A 77 -1.35 -49.34 -41.14
C ASP A 77 -0.52 -48.74 -42.30
N ALA A 78 0.64 -49.35 -42.57
CA ALA A 78 1.18 -49.64 -43.91
C ALA A 78 2.27 -50.72 -43.79
#